data_AF-A0A5A9EUC3-F1
#
_entry.id   AF-A0A5A9EUC3-F1
#
_cell.length_a   1.000
_cell.length_b   1.000
_cell.length_c   1.000
_cell.angle_alpha   90.00
_cell.angle_beta   90.00
_cell.angle_gamma   90.00
#
_symmetry.space_group_name_H-M   'P 1'
#
loop_
_entity.id
_entity.type
_entity.pdbx_description
1 polymer ?
#
loop_
_entity_poly.entity_id
_entity_poly.type
_entity_poly.pdbx_seq_one_letter_code
_entity_poly.pdbx_strand_id
1 'polypeptide(L)' 'MSHTNHAKDLVRMANQIAVHFATYPHEEAVTETATHIRKFWDPRMRAGLFAHVQAGGEADLHEVARGAVGVLQAR' A
#
# COMPACT_ATOMS: atom_id res chain seq x y z
N MET A 1 -24.18 6.62 1.17
CA MET A 1 -23.55 5.28 1.23
C MET A 1 -22.45 5.22 0.17
N SER A 2 -21.21 5.67 0.45
CA SER A 2 -20.09 5.53 -0.51
C SER A 2 -18.71 5.53 0.19
N HIS A 3 -18.58 4.83 1.31
CA HIS A 3 -17.28 4.72 2.01
C HIS A 3 -16.51 3.43 1.67
N THR A 4 -17.13 2.45 1.00
CA THR A 4 -16.55 1.10 0.84
C THR A 4 -15.74 0.92 -0.45
N ASN A 5 -16.00 1.70 -1.51
CA ASN A 5 -15.30 1.52 -2.80
C ASN A 5 -13.89 2.10 -2.79
N HIS A 6 -13.66 3.21 -2.07
CA HIS A 6 -12.38 3.92 -2.14
C HIS A 6 -11.23 3.13 -1.49
N ALA A 7 -11.48 2.48 -0.34
CA ALA A 7 -10.46 1.66 0.32
C ALA A 7 -10.07 0.43 -0.52
N LYS A 8 -11.06 -0.25 -1.11
CA LYS A 8 -10.82 -1.42 -1.98
C LYS A 8 -9.99 -1.05 -3.22
N ASP A 9 -10.26 0.12 -3.81
CA ASP A 9 -9.46 0.63 -4.92
C ASP A 9 -8.02 0.94 -4.52
N LEU A 10 -7.80 1.57 -3.36
CA LEU A 10 -6.45 1.82 -2.83
C LEU A 10 -5.69 0.51 -2.60
N VAL A 11 -6.31 -0.49 -1.97
CA VAL A 11 -5.70 -1.81 -1.77
C VAL A 11 -5.33 -2.46 -3.09
N ARG A 12 -6.26 -2.46 -4.06
CA ARG A 12 -6.01 -3.01 -5.39
C ARG A 12 -4.84 -2.32 -6.09
N MET A 13 -4.79 -0.99 -6.06
CA MET A 13 -3.68 -0.24 -6.65
C MET A 13 -2.35 -0.51 -5.95
N ALA A 14 -2.33 -0.54 -4.61
CA ALA A 14 -1.13 -0.88 -3.85
C ALA A 14 -0.62 -2.29 -4.20
N ASN A 15 -1.53 -3.26 -4.32
CA ASN A 15 -1.18 -4.63 -4.71
C ASN A 15 -0.66 -4.71 -6.15
N GLN A 16 -1.21 -3.94 -7.08
CA GLN A 16 -0.72 -3.88 -8.46
C GLN A 16 0.71 -3.34 -8.54
N ILE A 17 1.03 -2.29 -7.76
CA ILE A 17 2.39 -1.76 -7.66
C ILE A 17 3.33 -2.81 -7.04
N ALA A 18 2.89 -3.47 -5.97
CA ALA A 18 3.68 -4.50 -5.31
C ALA A 18 3.98 -5.69 -6.24
N VAL A 19 3.01 -6.17 -7.02
CA VAL A 19 3.20 -7.25 -8.00
C VAL A 19 4.20 -6.85 -9.08
N HIS A 20 4.22 -5.59 -9.51
CA HIS A 20 5.21 -5.10 -10.46
C HIS A 20 6.64 -5.25 -9.91
N PHE A 21 6.86 -4.86 -8.66
CA PHE A 21 8.16 -4.97 -8.00
C PHE A 21 8.47 -6.35 -7.41
N ALA A 22 7.51 -7.28 -7.39
CA ALA A 22 7.70 -8.63 -6.83
C ALA A 22 8.73 -9.49 -7.57
N THR A 23 9.23 -9.02 -8.73
CA THR A 23 10.36 -9.65 -9.43
C THR A 23 11.72 -9.30 -8.82
N TYR A 24 11.78 -8.30 -7.94
CA TYR A 24 12.99 -7.84 -7.28
C TYR A 24 13.19 -8.60 -5.95
N PRO A 25 14.38 -8.58 -5.34
CA PRO A 25 14.56 -9.05 -3.96
C PRO A 25 13.54 -8.40 -3.02
N HIS A 26 13.04 -9.17 -2.05
CA HIS A 26 11.88 -8.75 -1.22
C HIS A 26 12.07 -7.39 -0.55
N GLU A 27 13.23 -7.12 0.05
CA GLU A 27 13.51 -5.85 0.72
C GLU A 27 13.55 -4.66 -0.26
N GLU A 28 14.08 -4.88 -1.45
CA GLU A 28 14.09 -3.89 -2.53
C GLU A 28 12.67 -3.63 -3.03
N ALA A 29 11.88 -4.70 -3.25
CA ALA A 29 10.49 -4.59 -3.68
C ALA A 29 9.64 -3.77 -2.69
N VAL A 30 9.83 -4.00 -1.38
CA VAL A 30 9.17 -3.23 -0.32
C VAL A 30 9.57 -1.76 -0.37
N THR A 31 10.86 -1.48 -0.51
CA THR A 31 11.40 -0.11 -0.55
C THR A 31 10.92 0.66 -1.79
N GLU A 32 10.94 0.03 -2.96
CA GLU A 32 10.49 0.62 -4.21
C GLU A 32 8.97 0.84 -4.23
N THR A 33 8.19 -0.11 -3.72
CA THR A 33 6.74 0.05 -3.57
C THR A 33 6.41 1.23 -2.65
N ALA A 34 7.06 1.33 -1.49
CA ALA A 34 6.87 2.45 -0.56
C ALA A 34 7.26 3.79 -1.21
N THR A 35 8.37 3.82 -1.94
CA THR A 35 8.85 5.01 -2.65
C THR A 35 7.87 5.44 -3.74
N HIS A 36 7.35 4.50 -4.53
CA HIS A 36 6.36 4.77 -5.56
C HIS A 36 5.07 5.35 -4.96
N ILE A 37 4.50 4.71 -3.93
CA ILE A 37 3.30 5.21 -3.26
C ILE A 37 3.55 6.61 -2.69
N ARG A 38 4.69 6.86 -2.04
CA ARG A 38 5.02 8.18 -1.50
C ARG A 38 5.11 9.25 -2.59
N LYS A 39 5.72 8.93 -3.73
CA LYS A 39 5.99 9.89 -4.80
C LYS A 39 4.74 10.25 -5.60
N PHE A 40 3.85 9.29 -5.83
CA PHE A 40 2.76 9.45 -6.79
C PHE A 40 1.38 9.55 -6.16
N TRP A 41 1.19 9.10 -4.92
CA TRP A 41 -0.12 9.18 -4.27
C TRP A 41 -0.30 10.48 -3.50
N ASP A 42 -1.49 11.04 -3.61
CA ASP A 42 -1.94 12.15 -2.76
C ASP A 42 -1.88 11.75 -1.27
N PRO A 43 -1.55 12.68 -0.35
CA PRO A 43 -1.55 12.40 1.09
C PRO A 43 -2.85 11.74 1.60
N ARG A 44 -4.01 12.08 1.05
CA ARG A 44 -5.31 11.50 1.44
C ARG A 44 -5.44 10.04 1.02
N MET A 45 -4.87 9.65 -0.13
CA MET A 45 -4.85 8.25 -0.57
C MET A 45 -4.01 7.40 0.39
N ARG A 46 -2.84 7.91 0.82
CA ARG A 46 -2.00 7.24 1.81
C ARG A 46 -2.71 7.10 3.15
N ALA A 47 -3.35 8.18 3.62
CA ALA A 47 -4.16 8.15 4.84
C ALA A 47 -5.31 7.12 4.75
N GLY A 48 -5.98 7.01 3.60
CA GLY A 48 -7.01 6.00 3.36
C GLY A 48 -6.48 4.56 3.43
N LEU A 49 -5.30 4.31 2.84
CA LEU A 49 -4.63 3.01 2.92
C LEU A 49 -4.25 2.66 4.36
N PHE A 50 -3.71 3.63 5.11
CA PHE A 50 -3.37 3.42 6.52
C PHE A 50 -4.61 3.14 7.37
N ALA A 51 -5.69 3.89 7.16
CA ALA A 51 -6.95 3.68 7.87
C ALA A 51 -7.52 2.28 7.61
N HIS A 52 -7.39 1.76 6.38
CA HIS A 52 -7.80 0.39 6.06
C HIS A 52 -6.98 -0.65 6.83
N VAL A 53 -5.65 -0.49 6.92
CA VAL A 53 -4.78 -1.38 7.71
C VAL A 53 -5.12 -1.30 9.20
N GLN A 54 -5.33 -0.09 9.75
CA GLN A 54 -5.73 0.09 11.14
C GLN A 54 -7.10 -0.53 11.46
N ALA A 55 -7.98 -0.65 10.47
CA ALA A 55 -9.26 -1.33 10.59
C ALA A 55 -9.17 -2.87 10.44
N GLY A 56 -7.95 -3.43 10.38
CA GLY A 56 -7.72 -4.88 10.25
C GLY A 56 -7.65 -5.40 8.81
N GLY A 57 -7.62 -4.52 7.81
CA GLY A 57 -7.55 -4.87 6.39
C GLY A 57 -6.16 -5.28 5.89
N GLU A 58 -5.20 -5.52 6.78
CA GLU A 58 -3.82 -5.83 6.41
C GLU A 58 -3.69 -7.15 5.61
N ALA A 59 -4.61 -8.09 5.84
CA ALA A 59 -4.68 -9.36 5.12
C ALA A 59 -5.03 -9.19 3.63
N ASP A 60 -5.68 -8.08 3.26
CA ASP A 60 -6.07 -7.80 1.87
C ASP A 60 -4.89 -7.28 1.03
N LEU A 61 -3.76 -6.95 1.66
CA LEU A 61 -2.54 -6.48 1.01
C LEU A 61 -1.60 -7.62 0.63
N HIS A 62 -0.99 -7.49 -0.54
CA HIS A 62 0.17 -8.27 -0.95
C HIS A 62 1.31 -8.12 0.07
N GLU A 63 2.13 -9.15 0.30
CA GLU A 63 3.20 -9.12 1.32
C GLU A 63 4.16 -7.92 1.16
N VAL A 64 4.55 -7.61 -0.08
CA VAL A 64 5.38 -6.45 -0.42
C VAL A 64 4.63 -5.13 -0.15
N ALA A 65 3.33 -5.04 -0.47
CA ALA A 65 2.53 -3.85 -0.19
C ALA A 65 2.37 -3.63 1.32
N ARG A 66 2.19 -4.71 2.09
CA ARG A 66 2.15 -4.68 3.55
C ARG A 66 3.46 -4.17 4.15
N GLY A 67 4.59 -4.71 3.71
CA GLY A 67 5.91 -4.21 4.11
C GLY A 67 6.09 -2.72 3.76
N ALA A 68 5.64 -2.31 2.57
CA ALA A 68 5.71 -0.92 2.13
C ALA A 68 4.88 0.02 3.01
N VAL A 69 3.69 -0.40 3.46
CA VAL A 69 2.89 0.37 4.43
C VAL A 69 3.65 0.55 5.74
N GLY A 70 4.29 -0.49 6.26
CA GLY A 70 5.14 -0.40 7.45
C GLY A 70 6.26 0.64 7.29
N VAL A 71 6.96 0.63 6.15
CA VAL A 71 7.99 1.63 5.82
C VAL A 71 7.43 3.05 5.74
N LEU A 72 6.20 3.22 5.24
CA LEU A 72 5.55 4.52 5.12
C LEU A 72 5.06 5.09 6.46
N GLN A 73 4.72 4.22 7.42
CA GLN A 73 4.26 4.62 8.75
C GLN A 73 5.42 4.92 9.73
N ALA A 74 6.60 4.33 9.49
CA ALA A 74 7.78 4.51 10.34
C ALA A 74 8.59 5.81 10.05
N ARG A 75 8.11 6.69 9.16
CA ARG A 75 8.76 7.95 8.76
C ARG A 75 7.82 9.13 8.98
#